data_AF-A0A8H6CBY2-F1
#
_entry.id   AF-A0A8H6CBY2-F1
#
_cell.length_a   1.000
_cell.length_b   1.000
_cell.length_c   1.000
_cell.angle_alpha   90.00
_cell.angle_beta   90.00
_cell.angle_gamma   90.00
#
_symmetry.space_group_name_H-M   'P 1'
#
loop_
_entity.id
_entity.type
_entity.pdbx_description
1 polymer ?
#
loop_
_entity_poly.entity_id
_entity_poly.type
_entity_poly.pdbx_seq_one_letter_code
_entity_poly.pdbx_strand_id
1 'polypeptide(L)'
;MESMETRLRAAWCQVLDMEEDELDSDSHFFQEGGDSVAAMRLIGIAESYKIQLDNGTIYDFPMLKNMASNSQEISVTPETSAPKAIIESLDEDLVQACAEACKINPQVIEDIFPAIEIQNIIQQWHMKHGSAMLQYVFQIHGPASKDLIREVFDVIRQKNQILRTRLVQHKGALYQVVVKDNAEWYEGTNLSEYRNSVFSQDGWVLYGDPLFRYAFIEEGRDLYFAYTSHHSGYDGWTNHLVFDALEEGLRDLEALRQKPVRAQFKQFGEWLQKHSTAQDDVTKSMAYWKSYLDGFQGFGDQFHVASGYTPYETTRLTKIMPLRRRGSAFALSTMAHAAWAISLGNVYRHNDILFMSVASGRRMPRDNPLPGVESIMGPLVAGTYLRPRLRADQAIEDLLRDTQDHMLSTIPYQRESRRVIAEILGPRAICLSALNWHPMGNDMPARVIDFENPDGSITRLEGRRDLHTPFTIPITLVIDVWEHHDHLRIIAKWDEKLYDHDRVALMLDQLAENLSRIAASKVQRVGDLWTMRGTSGNGPVNDRRLDDRDRSPPAQEALVDSSPPGTEVGDTLGTEAKGDSAAFTPGTTGQGIPVEHPSNDNAGPKVATPILDIPHSDSTTNVSIINGE
;
A
#
# COMPACT_ATOMS: atom_id res chain seq x y z
N MET A 1 11.23 42.35 -2.67
CA MET A 1 10.96 40.91 -2.62
C MET A 1 11.33 40.45 -1.23
N GLU A 2 10.50 39.63 -0.62
CA GLU A 2 10.82 38.93 0.62
C GLU A 2 11.99 37.96 0.39
N SER A 3 12.74 37.66 1.45
CA SER A 3 13.84 36.71 1.35
C SER A 3 13.31 35.29 1.09
N MET A 4 14.18 34.42 0.54
CA MET A 4 13.86 33.00 0.40
C MET A 4 13.46 32.37 1.75
N GLU A 5 14.15 32.74 2.82
CA GLU A 5 13.88 32.25 4.18
C GLU A 5 12.51 32.73 4.70
N THR A 6 12.13 33.99 4.45
CA THR A 6 10.82 34.54 4.83
C THR A 6 9.69 33.78 4.15
N ARG A 7 9.79 33.57 2.84
CA ARG A 7 8.79 32.84 2.05
C ARG A 7 8.71 31.36 2.47
N LEU A 8 9.86 30.76 2.78
CA LEU A 8 9.93 29.37 3.25
C LEU A 8 9.34 29.23 4.66
N ARG A 9 9.51 30.22 5.53
CA ARG A 9 8.89 30.27 6.87
C ARG A 9 7.37 30.28 6.77
N ALA A 10 6.79 31.15 5.94
CA ALA A 10 5.35 31.19 5.71
C ALA A 10 4.81 29.84 5.17
N ALA A 11 5.55 29.20 4.27
CA ALA A 11 5.23 27.86 3.79
C ALA A 11 5.31 26.78 4.89
N TRP A 12 6.27 26.87 5.83
CA TRP A 12 6.32 25.97 7.01
C TRP A 12 5.14 26.19 7.94
N CYS A 13 4.82 27.46 8.28
CA CYS A 13 3.70 27.83 9.15
C CYS A 13 2.39 27.20 8.65
N GLN A 14 2.10 27.34 7.35
CA GLN A 14 0.92 26.77 6.69
C GLN A 14 0.89 25.23 6.67
N VAL A 15 2.04 24.56 6.71
CA VAL A 15 2.14 23.09 6.67
C VAL A 15 2.05 22.47 8.05
N LEU A 16 2.69 23.09 9.03
CA LEU A 16 2.86 22.61 10.41
C LEU A 16 1.76 23.11 11.36
N ASP A 17 0.92 24.05 10.92
CA ASP A 17 -0.12 24.71 11.73
C ASP A 17 0.48 25.48 12.92
N MET A 18 1.45 26.35 12.59
CA MET A 18 2.25 27.16 13.54
C MET A 18 2.23 28.63 13.15
N GLU A 19 2.42 29.53 14.12
CA GLU A 19 2.53 30.98 13.89
C GLU A 19 3.97 31.40 13.51
N GLU A 20 4.13 32.53 12.81
CA GLU A 20 5.44 32.98 12.31
C GLU A 20 6.46 33.32 13.41
N ASP A 21 6.02 33.62 14.63
CA ASP A 21 6.87 33.90 15.79
C ASP A 21 7.32 32.65 16.55
N GLU A 22 6.74 31.48 16.23
CA GLU A 22 7.19 30.18 16.75
C GLU A 22 8.40 29.61 15.96
N LEU A 23 8.69 30.14 14.76
CA LEU A 23 9.77 29.68 13.89
C LEU A 23 10.90 30.70 13.73
N ASP A 24 12.13 30.29 14.06
CA ASP A 24 13.36 31.06 13.83
C ASP A 24 14.24 30.45 12.71
N SER A 25 15.38 31.09 12.44
CA SER A 25 16.31 30.66 11.38
C SER A 25 17.00 29.31 11.66
N ASP A 26 17.09 28.91 12.94
CA ASP A 26 17.69 27.67 13.43
C ASP A 26 16.65 26.54 13.66
N SER A 27 15.35 26.86 13.68
CA SER A 27 14.24 25.88 13.70
C SER A 27 14.45 24.75 12.70
N HIS A 28 14.16 23.53 13.14
CA HIS A 28 14.53 22.31 12.42
C HIS A 28 13.29 21.52 12.04
N PHE A 29 12.97 21.44 10.75
CA PHE A 29 11.69 20.97 10.19
C PHE A 29 11.10 19.75 10.91
N PHE A 30 11.90 18.68 11.02
CA PHE A 30 11.42 17.48 11.71
C PHE A 30 11.14 17.71 13.19
N GLN A 31 11.97 18.47 13.93
CA GLN A 31 11.80 18.73 15.36
C GLN A 31 10.51 19.51 15.65
N GLU A 32 10.15 20.46 14.79
CA GLU A 32 8.91 21.26 14.87
C GLU A 32 7.63 20.47 14.48
N GLY A 33 7.71 19.14 14.35
CA GLY A 33 6.56 18.29 14.01
C GLY A 33 6.50 17.85 12.55
N GLY A 34 7.40 18.32 11.69
CA GLY A 34 7.48 17.86 10.31
C GLY A 34 7.68 16.34 10.19
N ASP A 35 6.94 15.73 9.28
CA ASP A 35 7.03 14.32 8.90
C ASP A 35 7.18 14.15 7.36
N SER A 36 7.03 12.92 6.86
CA SER A 36 7.11 12.59 5.43
C SER A 36 5.99 13.19 4.56
N VAL A 37 4.81 13.41 5.12
CA VAL A 37 3.63 14.01 4.47
C VAL A 37 3.66 15.52 4.61
N ALA A 38 4.07 16.07 5.75
CA ALA A 38 4.37 17.50 5.89
C ALA A 38 5.44 17.92 4.87
N ALA A 39 6.50 17.12 4.68
CA ALA A 39 7.50 17.37 3.63
C ALA A 39 6.90 17.38 2.22
N MET A 40 5.98 16.46 1.90
CA MET A 40 5.27 16.45 0.62
C MET A 40 4.33 17.66 0.46
N ARG A 41 3.56 18.02 1.49
CA ARG A 41 2.69 19.21 1.51
C ARG A 41 3.52 20.49 1.34
N LEU A 42 4.69 20.56 1.98
CA LEU A 42 5.62 21.68 1.86
C LEU A 42 6.15 21.83 0.43
N ILE A 43 6.51 20.74 -0.26
CA ILE A 43 6.93 20.80 -1.67
C ILE A 43 5.83 21.39 -2.56
N GLY A 44 4.59 20.91 -2.44
CA GLY A 44 3.47 21.42 -3.25
C GLY A 44 3.08 22.87 -2.92
N ILE A 45 3.10 23.24 -1.64
CA ILE A 45 2.77 24.61 -1.20
C ILE A 45 3.91 25.59 -1.56
N ALA A 46 5.17 25.16 -1.51
CA ALA A 46 6.35 25.97 -1.87
C ALA A 46 6.27 26.55 -3.29
N GLU A 47 5.63 25.86 -4.24
CA GLU A 47 5.40 26.38 -5.60
C GLU A 47 4.58 27.69 -5.61
N SER A 48 3.60 27.82 -4.71
CA SER A 48 2.79 29.04 -4.57
C SER A 48 3.63 30.22 -4.07
N TYR A 49 4.61 29.96 -3.21
CA TYR A 49 5.61 30.90 -2.71
C TYR A 49 6.80 31.11 -3.68
N LYS A 50 6.77 30.51 -4.88
CA LYS A 50 7.84 30.57 -5.91
C LYS A 50 9.17 29.94 -5.47
N ILE A 51 9.09 28.90 -4.64
CA ILE A 51 10.24 28.14 -4.15
C ILE A 51 10.25 26.76 -4.81
N GLN A 52 11.35 26.41 -5.48
CA GLN A 52 11.60 25.06 -5.94
C GLN A 52 12.26 24.26 -4.81
N LEU A 53 11.55 23.25 -4.32
CA LEU A 53 11.95 22.40 -3.21
C LEU A 53 11.80 20.94 -3.59
N ASP A 54 12.68 20.08 -3.06
CA ASP A 54 12.64 18.64 -3.30
C ASP A 54 12.86 17.86 -1.99
N ASN A 55 12.53 16.56 -1.99
CA ASN A 55 12.65 15.71 -0.80
C ASN A 55 14.09 15.67 -0.26
N GLY A 56 15.09 15.51 -1.14
CA GLY A 56 16.50 15.56 -0.75
C GLY A 56 16.84 16.87 -0.07
N THR A 57 16.39 18.01 -0.59
CA THR A 57 16.66 19.32 0.01
C THR A 57 16.07 19.45 1.43
N ILE A 58 14.88 18.88 1.69
CA ILE A 58 14.28 18.87 3.03
C ILE A 58 15.05 17.96 4.00
N TYR A 59 15.46 16.77 3.56
CA TYR A 59 16.15 15.78 4.40
C TYR A 59 17.65 16.06 4.60
N ASP A 60 18.34 16.62 3.59
CA ASP A 60 19.75 17.03 3.62
C ASP A 60 19.96 18.31 4.45
N PHE A 61 19.01 19.25 4.38
CA PHE A 61 19.13 20.60 4.96
C PHE A 61 17.92 20.98 5.84
N PRO A 62 17.59 20.25 6.92
CA PRO A 62 16.33 20.41 7.65
C PRO A 62 16.22 21.68 8.53
N MET A 63 17.28 22.47 8.72
CA MET A 63 17.21 23.77 9.39
C MET A 63 16.70 24.85 8.43
N LEU A 64 15.78 25.73 8.86
CA LEU A 64 15.11 26.71 7.99
C LEU A 64 16.09 27.54 7.13
N LYS A 65 17.11 28.15 7.74
CA LYS A 65 18.15 28.93 7.03
C LYS A 65 18.94 28.12 6.00
N ASN A 66 19.20 26.84 6.29
CA ASN A 66 19.97 25.96 5.42
C ASN A 66 19.09 25.46 4.26
N MET A 67 17.84 25.13 4.54
CA MET A 67 16.85 24.77 3.52
C MET A 67 16.65 25.93 2.54
N ALA A 68 16.47 27.16 3.05
CA ALA A 68 16.36 28.37 2.24
C ALA A 68 17.63 28.63 1.40
N SER A 69 18.81 28.42 1.96
CA SER A 69 20.09 28.59 1.25
C SER A 69 20.35 27.55 0.16
N ASN A 70 19.69 26.39 0.21
CA ASN A 70 19.80 25.32 -0.79
C ASN A 70 18.56 25.18 -1.68
N SER A 71 17.53 26.01 -1.47
CA SER A 71 16.34 26.08 -2.34
C SER A 71 16.59 27.01 -3.52
N GLN A 72 15.90 26.74 -4.64
CA GLN A 72 15.99 27.60 -5.84
C GLN A 72 14.69 28.40 -6.03
N GLU A 73 14.77 29.54 -6.72
CA GLU A 73 13.59 30.30 -7.09
C GLU A 73 13.02 29.77 -8.41
N ILE A 74 11.70 29.54 -8.46
CA ILE A 74 11.02 29.06 -9.66
C ILE A 74 11.08 30.16 -10.73
N SER A 75 12.13 30.07 -11.56
CA SER A 75 12.49 31.06 -12.57
C SER A 75 11.73 30.88 -13.89
N VAL A 76 10.84 29.89 -13.96
CA VAL A 76 10.09 29.50 -15.14
C VAL A 76 8.62 29.41 -14.74
N THR A 77 7.74 30.18 -15.39
CA THR A 77 6.30 29.90 -15.36
C THR A 77 6.11 28.44 -15.75
N PRO A 78 5.42 27.60 -14.95
CA PRO A 78 5.18 26.23 -15.37
C PRO A 78 4.53 26.29 -16.75
N GLU A 79 5.14 25.63 -17.73
CA GLU A 79 4.43 25.30 -18.95
C GLU A 79 3.34 24.32 -18.54
N THR A 80 2.17 24.85 -18.18
CA THR A 80 0.90 24.17 -18.31
C THR A 80 0.64 23.99 -19.79
N SER A 81 1.49 23.21 -20.47
CA SER A 81 1.05 22.45 -21.62
C SER A 81 -0.07 21.58 -21.07
N ALA A 82 -1.31 21.97 -21.38
CA ALA A 82 -2.44 21.06 -21.21
C ALA A 82 -2.01 19.71 -21.81
N PRO A 83 -2.23 18.57 -21.13
CA PRO A 83 -1.83 17.28 -21.66
C PRO A 83 -2.36 17.18 -23.08
N LYS A 84 -1.46 17.09 -24.08
CA LYS A 84 -1.90 17.00 -25.46
C LYS A 84 -2.71 15.71 -25.53
N ALA A 85 -4.00 15.86 -25.77
CA ALA A 85 -4.89 14.72 -25.86
C ALA A 85 -4.42 13.88 -27.05
N ILE A 86 -4.11 12.61 -26.84
CA ILE A 86 -3.65 11.70 -27.90
C ILE A 86 -4.86 11.24 -28.75
N ILE A 87 -6.02 11.91 -28.59
CA ILE A 87 -7.24 11.74 -29.38
C ILE A 87 -6.96 11.85 -30.89
N GLU A 88 -5.97 12.66 -31.30
CA GLU A 88 -5.61 12.86 -32.71
C GLU A 88 -5.00 11.61 -33.40
N SER A 89 -4.73 10.51 -32.67
CA SER A 89 -4.23 9.26 -33.28
C SER A 89 -4.61 7.96 -32.54
N LEU A 90 -5.73 7.91 -31.83
CA LEU A 90 -6.22 6.64 -31.25
C LEU A 90 -6.80 5.73 -32.34
N ASP A 91 -6.54 4.42 -32.23
CA ASP A 91 -7.12 3.38 -33.08
C ASP A 91 -8.65 3.36 -32.91
N GLU A 92 -9.41 3.49 -34.00
CA GLU A 92 -10.88 3.48 -33.97
C GLU A 92 -11.42 2.18 -33.35
N ASP A 93 -10.73 1.05 -33.57
CA ASP A 93 -11.05 -0.25 -32.96
C ASP A 93 -10.88 -0.23 -31.44
N LEU A 94 -9.84 0.43 -30.92
CA LEU A 94 -9.64 0.62 -29.48
C LEU A 94 -10.73 1.53 -28.88
N VAL A 95 -11.07 2.63 -29.54
CA VAL A 95 -12.11 3.56 -29.07
C VAL A 95 -13.47 2.85 -29.01
N GLN A 96 -13.82 2.09 -30.05
CA GLN A 96 -15.08 1.36 -30.10
C GLN A 96 -15.13 0.24 -29.05
N ALA A 97 -14.07 -0.58 -28.93
CA ALA A 97 -13.99 -1.63 -27.91
C ALA A 97 -14.07 -1.06 -26.47
N CYS A 98 -13.45 0.10 -26.22
CA CYS A 98 -13.56 0.79 -24.94
C CYS A 98 -14.97 1.31 -24.66
N ALA A 99 -15.65 1.87 -25.65
CA ALA A 99 -17.02 2.35 -25.51
C ALA A 99 -18.01 1.21 -25.23
N GLU A 100 -17.86 0.09 -25.95
CA GLU A 100 -18.67 -1.13 -25.77
C GLU A 100 -18.46 -1.75 -24.38
N ALA A 101 -17.20 -1.95 -23.96
CA ALA A 101 -16.88 -2.48 -22.64
C ALA A 101 -17.43 -1.58 -21.51
N CYS A 102 -17.32 -0.26 -21.66
CA CYS A 102 -17.87 0.70 -20.69
C CYS A 102 -19.39 0.89 -20.78
N LYS A 103 -20.06 0.36 -21.82
CA LYS A 103 -21.50 0.54 -22.11
C LYS A 103 -21.89 2.02 -22.27
N ILE A 104 -21.04 2.81 -22.94
CA ILE A 104 -21.20 4.26 -23.14
C ILE A 104 -21.19 4.63 -24.63
N ASN A 105 -21.66 5.84 -24.94
CA ASN A 105 -21.45 6.45 -26.26
C ASN A 105 -19.95 6.81 -26.44
N PRO A 106 -19.27 6.41 -27.54
CA PRO A 106 -17.88 6.80 -27.80
C PRO A 106 -17.61 8.31 -27.65
N GLN A 107 -18.60 9.16 -27.95
CA GLN A 107 -18.48 10.63 -27.85
C GLN A 107 -18.29 11.16 -26.42
N VAL A 108 -18.61 10.40 -25.38
CA VAL A 108 -18.35 10.81 -23.99
C VAL A 108 -16.97 10.39 -23.49
N ILE A 109 -16.19 9.65 -24.28
CA ILE A 109 -14.79 9.37 -23.96
C ILE A 109 -13.99 10.68 -24.04
N GLU A 110 -13.22 10.96 -23.01
CA GLU A 110 -12.29 12.09 -22.93
C GLU A 110 -10.91 11.71 -23.41
N ASP A 111 -10.41 10.55 -22.98
CA ASP A 111 -9.05 10.09 -23.28
C ASP A 111 -8.93 8.57 -23.08
N ILE A 112 -7.99 7.95 -23.78
CA ILE A 112 -7.62 6.54 -23.60
C ILE A 112 -6.10 6.42 -23.56
N PHE A 113 -5.56 5.84 -22.49
CA PHE A 113 -4.12 5.61 -22.34
C PHE A 113 -3.84 4.31 -21.58
N PRO A 114 -2.66 3.70 -21.72
CA PRO A 114 -2.32 2.48 -20.99
C PRO A 114 -2.46 2.62 -19.47
N ALA A 115 -2.95 1.56 -18.82
CA ALA A 115 -2.93 1.43 -17.37
C ALA A 115 -1.51 1.17 -16.87
N ILE A 116 -1.18 1.69 -15.69
CA ILE A 116 0.13 1.44 -15.07
C ILE A 116 0.14 0.08 -14.35
N GLU A 117 1.32 -0.49 -14.11
CA GLU A 117 1.45 -1.88 -13.62
C GLU A 117 0.63 -2.14 -12.34
N ILE A 118 0.62 -1.21 -11.39
CA ILE A 118 -0.12 -1.37 -10.12
C ILE A 118 -1.64 -1.46 -10.33
N GLN A 119 -2.19 -0.78 -11.34
CA GLN A 119 -3.63 -0.90 -11.68
C GLN A 119 -3.94 -2.30 -12.24
N ASN A 120 -3.04 -2.84 -13.06
CA ASN A 120 -3.17 -4.20 -13.60
C ASN A 120 -3.08 -5.26 -12.50
N ILE A 121 -2.10 -5.13 -11.59
CA ILE A 121 -1.97 -5.99 -10.40
C ILE A 121 -3.26 -5.98 -9.56
N ILE A 122 -3.77 -4.79 -9.25
CA ILE A 122 -4.97 -4.64 -8.41
C ILE A 122 -6.21 -5.19 -9.11
N GLN A 123 -6.41 -4.91 -10.41
CA GLN A 123 -7.58 -5.40 -11.15
C GLN A 123 -7.57 -6.93 -11.27
N GLN A 124 -6.43 -7.54 -11.60
CA GLN A 124 -6.31 -9.01 -11.64
C GLN A 124 -6.56 -9.64 -10.26
N TRP A 125 -6.05 -9.02 -9.20
CA TRP A 125 -6.29 -9.46 -7.83
C TRP A 125 -7.78 -9.37 -7.46
N HIS A 126 -8.45 -8.27 -7.80
CA HIS A 126 -9.89 -8.11 -7.59
C HIS A 126 -10.70 -9.19 -8.33
N MET A 127 -10.43 -9.39 -9.62
CA MET A 127 -11.13 -10.40 -10.43
C MET A 127 -10.97 -11.84 -9.90
N LYS A 128 -9.88 -12.13 -9.17
CA LYS A 128 -9.60 -13.45 -8.60
C LYS A 128 -10.11 -13.62 -7.14
N HIS A 129 -10.13 -12.55 -6.36
CA HIS A 129 -10.31 -12.61 -4.91
C HIS A 129 -11.44 -11.73 -4.34
N GLY A 130 -12.09 -10.89 -5.16
CA GLY A 130 -13.12 -9.94 -4.73
C GLY A 130 -12.63 -8.78 -3.86
N SER A 131 -11.31 -8.65 -3.71
CA SER A 131 -10.69 -7.88 -2.63
C SER A 131 -9.86 -6.70 -3.16
N ALA A 132 -10.51 -5.60 -3.51
CA ALA A 132 -9.84 -4.35 -3.90
C ALA A 132 -10.70 -3.10 -3.66
N MET A 133 -11.82 -3.24 -2.96
CA MET A 133 -12.79 -2.16 -2.78
C MET A 133 -12.81 -1.69 -1.32
N LEU A 134 -13.00 -0.40 -1.15
CA LEU A 134 -13.05 0.28 0.14
C LEU A 134 -14.28 1.19 0.15
N GLN A 135 -14.87 1.40 1.32
CA GLN A 135 -16.00 2.28 1.52
C GLN A 135 -15.77 3.16 2.74
N TYR A 136 -16.08 4.45 2.58
CA TYR A 136 -16.29 5.39 3.68
C TYR A 136 -17.77 5.70 3.76
N VAL A 137 -18.32 5.71 4.97
CA VAL A 137 -19.70 6.08 5.25
C VAL A 137 -19.69 7.32 6.14
N PHE A 138 -20.34 8.38 5.68
CA PHE A 138 -20.53 9.63 6.39
C PHE A 138 -21.97 9.69 6.88
N GLN A 139 -22.19 9.68 8.20
CA GLN A 139 -23.49 10.02 8.76
C GLN A 139 -23.69 11.54 8.65
N ILE A 140 -24.84 11.97 8.14
CA ILE A 140 -25.18 13.37 7.91
C ILE A 140 -26.15 13.81 9.02
N HIS A 141 -25.70 14.73 9.85
CA HIS A 141 -26.46 15.31 10.95
C HIS A 141 -26.86 16.75 10.62
N GLY A 142 -28.09 17.13 10.94
CA GLY A 142 -28.65 18.46 10.59
C GLY A 142 -29.46 18.44 9.28
N PRO A 143 -29.81 19.61 8.74
CA PRO A 143 -30.56 19.71 7.49
C PRO A 143 -29.68 19.34 6.30
N ALA A 144 -29.87 18.11 5.82
CA ALA A 144 -29.02 17.54 4.78
C ALA A 144 -29.26 18.17 3.40
N SER A 145 -28.26 18.91 2.89
CA SER A 145 -28.21 19.28 1.48
C SER A 145 -27.52 18.19 0.65
N LYS A 146 -28.28 17.17 0.25
CA LYS A 146 -27.82 16.14 -0.72
C LYS A 146 -27.28 16.80 -1.99
N ASP A 147 -27.96 17.83 -2.47
CA ASP A 147 -27.63 18.51 -3.72
C ASP A 147 -26.31 19.29 -3.64
N LEU A 148 -26.01 19.96 -2.51
CA LEU A 148 -24.70 20.57 -2.31
C LEU A 148 -23.58 19.53 -2.30
N ILE A 149 -23.78 18.39 -1.62
CA ILE A 149 -22.79 17.30 -1.59
C ILE A 149 -22.56 16.75 -3.01
N ARG A 150 -23.63 16.54 -3.80
CA ARG A 150 -23.52 16.13 -5.21
C ARG A 150 -22.75 17.15 -6.03
N GLU A 151 -23.10 18.44 -5.94
CA GLU A 151 -22.49 19.52 -6.71
C GLU A 151 -21.00 19.71 -6.38
N VAL A 152 -20.62 19.61 -5.10
CA VAL A 152 -19.22 19.58 -4.66
C VAL A 152 -18.50 18.37 -5.25
N PHE A 153 -19.06 17.16 -5.15
CA PHE A 153 -18.45 15.95 -5.71
C PHE A 153 -18.32 16.01 -7.23
N ASP A 154 -19.27 16.58 -7.96
CA ASP A 154 -19.19 16.74 -9.40
C ASP A 154 -18.06 17.72 -9.79
N VAL A 155 -17.86 18.83 -9.07
CA VAL A 155 -16.70 19.72 -9.26
C VAL A 155 -15.38 18.97 -8.98
N ILE A 156 -15.33 18.14 -7.94
CA ILE A 156 -14.16 17.31 -7.63
C ILE A 156 -13.90 16.29 -8.75
N ARG A 157 -14.92 15.57 -9.25
CA ARG A 157 -14.79 14.60 -10.37
C ARG A 157 -14.37 15.27 -11.67
N GLN A 158 -14.93 16.44 -12.00
CA GLN A 158 -14.58 17.17 -13.21
C GLN A 158 -13.09 17.58 -13.22
N LYS A 159 -12.57 18.06 -12.09
CA LYS A 159 -11.17 18.50 -11.93
C LYS A 159 -10.14 17.36 -11.79
N ASN A 160 -10.54 16.11 -11.61
CA ASN A 160 -9.62 14.98 -11.37
C ASN A 160 -10.04 13.75 -12.20
N GLN A 161 -9.39 13.54 -13.35
CA GLN A 161 -9.72 12.51 -14.35
C GLN A 161 -9.86 11.10 -13.76
N ILE A 162 -9.04 10.73 -12.77
CA ILE A 162 -9.06 9.40 -12.16
C ILE A 162 -10.42 9.04 -11.54
N LEU A 163 -11.16 10.02 -11.01
CA LEU A 163 -12.50 9.83 -10.42
C LEU A 163 -13.60 9.61 -11.47
N ARG A 164 -13.22 9.68 -12.75
CA ARG A 164 -14.00 9.41 -13.96
C ARG A 164 -13.27 8.41 -14.87
N THR A 165 -12.32 7.65 -14.35
CA THR A 165 -11.62 6.60 -15.08
C THR A 165 -12.32 5.26 -14.90
N ARG A 166 -12.36 4.49 -15.99
CA ARG A 166 -12.77 3.08 -16.07
C ARG A 166 -11.60 2.27 -16.62
N LEU A 167 -11.52 0.97 -16.32
CA LEU A 167 -10.45 0.10 -16.84
C LEU A 167 -10.99 -0.89 -17.87
N VAL A 168 -10.37 -0.96 -19.05
CA VAL A 168 -10.79 -1.86 -20.14
C VAL A 168 -9.61 -2.69 -20.62
N GLN A 169 -9.81 -4.00 -20.76
CA GLN A 169 -8.83 -4.90 -21.37
C GLN A 169 -9.07 -4.99 -22.88
N HIS A 170 -8.05 -4.72 -23.70
CA HIS A 170 -8.11 -4.83 -25.16
C HIS A 170 -6.80 -5.43 -25.70
N LYS A 171 -6.89 -6.44 -26.58
CA LYS A 171 -5.74 -7.13 -27.20
C LYS A 171 -4.63 -7.52 -26.21
N GLY A 172 -5.01 -7.94 -24.98
CA GLY A 172 -4.09 -8.36 -23.92
C GLY A 172 -3.49 -7.23 -23.06
N ALA A 173 -3.64 -5.96 -23.46
CA ALA A 173 -3.25 -4.80 -22.67
C ALA A 173 -4.44 -4.25 -21.85
N LEU A 174 -4.12 -3.51 -20.78
CA LEU A 174 -5.10 -2.83 -19.94
C LEU A 174 -5.03 -1.32 -20.20
N TYR A 175 -6.18 -0.69 -20.43
CA TYR A 175 -6.32 0.73 -20.73
C TYR A 175 -7.16 1.44 -19.69
N GLN A 176 -6.82 2.70 -19.45
CA GLN A 176 -7.61 3.68 -18.70
C GLN A 176 -8.47 4.44 -19.70
N VAL A 177 -9.77 4.45 -19.47
CA VAL A 177 -10.76 5.17 -20.27
C VAL A 177 -11.34 6.28 -19.38
N VAL A 178 -11.01 7.53 -19.68
CA VAL A 178 -11.55 8.70 -18.96
C VAL A 178 -12.85 9.10 -19.63
N VAL A 179 -13.92 9.31 -18.86
CA VAL A 179 -15.26 9.60 -19.40
C VAL A 179 -15.84 10.90 -18.87
N LYS A 180 -16.51 11.67 -19.73
CA LYS A 180 -17.14 12.97 -19.40
C LYS A 180 -18.53 12.81 -18.75
N ASP A 181 -18.73 11.73 -17.99
CA ASP A 181 -20.02 11.42 -17.37
C ASP A 181 -20.24 12.16 -16.04
N ASN A 182 -21.52 12.39 -15.72
CA ASN A 182 -21.94 12.77 -14.37
C ASN A 182 -21.92 11.52 -13.48
N ALA A 183 -21.78 11.70 -12.17
CA ALA A 183 -21.81 10.57 -11.25
C ALA A 183 -23.21 9.94 -11.21
N GLU A 184 -23.28 8.62 -11.33
CA GLU A 184 -24.50 7.89 -10.96
C GLU A 184 -24.53 7.75 -9.43
N TRP A 185 -25.58 8.30 -8.82
CA TRP A 185 -25.83 8.23 -7.38
C TRP A 185 -26.90 7.17 -7.10
N TYR A 186 -26.58 6.20 -6.26
CA TYR A 186 -27.56 5.25 -5.75
C TYR A 186 -28.35 5.88 -4.59
N GLU A 187 -29.67 5.74 -4.60
CA GLU A 187 -30.54 6.09 -3.47
C GLU A 187 -31.12 4.80 -2.88
N GLY A 188 -30.95 4.61 -1.57
CA GLY A 188 -31.47 3.44 -0.86
C GLY A 188 -31.96 3.76 0.55
N THR A 189 -32.44 2.74 1.26
CA THR A 189 -33.01 2.88 2.62
C THR A 189 -32.43 1.92 3.66
N ASN A 190 -31.45 1.10 3.26
CA ASN A 190 -30.78 0.14 4.13
C ASN A 190 -29.26 0.11 3.83
N LEU A 191 -28.44 0.47 4.81
CA LEU A 191 -27.00 0.61 4.61
C LEU A 191 -26.33 -0.77 4.48
N SER A 192 -26.83 -1.76 5.22
CA SER A 192 -26.32 -3.14 5.18
C SER A 192 -26.64 -3.82 3.85
N GLU A 193 -27.82 -3.55 3.26
CA GLU A 193 -28.21 -4.05 1.94
C GLU A 193 -27.34 -3.45 0.84
N TYR A 194 -27.16 -2.12 0.83
CA TYR A 194 -26.27 -1.45 -0.13
C TYR A 194 -24.82 -1.97 -0.02
N ARG A 195 -24.31 -2.14 1.20
CA ARG A 195 -23.00 -2.75 1.42
C ARG A 195 -22.93 -4.15 0.84
N ASN A 196 -23.90 -5.01 1.15
CA ASN A 196 -23.91 -6.40 0.69
C ASN A 196 -24.00 -6.49 -0.85
N SER A 197 -24.76 -5.60 -1.50
CA SER A 197 -24.87 -5.56 -2.96
C SER A 197 -23.64 -4.98 -3.66
N VAL A 198 -22.87 -4.11 -2.98
CA VAL A 198 -21.59 -3.58 -3.49
C VAL A 198 -20.44 -4.60 -3.38
N PHE A 199 -20.40 -5.39 -2.31
CA PHE A 199 -19.28 -6.31 -2.05
C PHE A 199 -19.52 -7.78 -2.44
N SER A 200 -20.75 -8.14 -2.87
CA SER A 200 -21.03 -9.43 -3.52
C SER A 200 -20.37 -9.53 -4.90
N GLN A 201 -20.27 -10.74 -5.46
CA GLN A 201 -19.73 -10.95 -6.82
C GLN A 201 -20.47 -10.15 -7.90
N ASP A 202 -21.80 -10.04 -7.78
CA ASP A 202 -22.63 -9.23 -8.70
C ASP A 202 -22.35 -7.73 -8.57
N GLY A 203 -21.78 -7.30 -7.43
CA GLY A 203 -21.36 -5.93 -7.13
C GLY A 203 -19.91 -5.62 -7.49
N TRP A 204 -19.07 -6.58 -7.85
CA TRP A 204 -17.65 -6.33 -8.14
C TRP A 204 -17.45 -5.30 -9.27
N VAL A 205 -16.32 -4.59 -9.25
CA VAL A 205 -15.97 -3.63 -10.30
C VAL A 205 -15.26 -4.39 -11.42
N LEU A 206 -16.02 -4.67 -12.48
CA LEU A 206 -15.53 -5.39 -13.65
C LEU A 206 -14.85 -4.42 -14.64
N TYR A 207 -14.30 -4.97 -15.73
CA TYR A 207 -13.79 -4.14 -16.83
C TYR A 207 -14.93 -3.32 -17.44
N GLY A 208 -14.70 -2.01 -17.62
CA GLY A 208 -15.67 -1.04 -18.11
C GLY A 208 -16.52 -0.35 -17.03
N ASP A 209 -16.54 -0.87 -15.80
CA ASP A 209 -17.32 -0.27 -14.71
C ASP A 209 -16.62 0.97 -14.11
N PRO A 210 -17.38 1.91 -13.50
CA PRO A 210 -16.81 3.00 -12.72
C PRO A 210 -16.00 2.51 -11.52
N LEU A 211 -14.76 3.03 -11.37
CA LEU A 211 -13.89 2.73 -10.22
C LEU A 211 -14.38 3.38 -8.91
N PHE A 212 -15.34 4.30 -8.98
CA PHE A 212 -15.91 5.03 -7.85
C PHE A 212 -17.43 5.01 -7.92
N ARG A 213 -18.08 4.76 -6.79
CA ARG A 213 -19.55 4.72 -6.65
C ARG A 213 -19.98 5.56 -5.46
N TYR A 214 -21.10 6.25 -5.60
CA TYR A 214 -21.63 7.20 -4.63
C TYR A 214 -23.06 6.80 -4.29
N ALA A 215 -23.44 6.92 -3.01
CA ALA A 215 -24.78 6.59 -2.57
C ALA A 215 -25.26 7.48 -1.44
N PHE A 216 -26.56 7.76 -1.43
CA PHE A 216 -27.28 8.20 -0.24
C PHE A 216 -28.17 7.08 0.28
N ILE A 217 -28.19 6.91 1.61
CA ILE A 217 -29.00 5.90 2.28
C ILE A 217 -29.82 6.57 3.38
N GLU A 218 -31.15 6.50 3.26
CA GLU A 218 -32.12 7.02 4.25
C GLU A 218 -32.64 5.88 5.13
N GLU A 219 -31.96 5.61 6.25
CA GLU A 219 -32.32 4.53 7.18
C GLU A 219 -33.19 5.09 8.32
N GLY A 220 -34.50 5.23 8.04
CA GLY A 220 -35.50 5.70 8.99
C GLY A 220 -35.45 7.21 9.27
N ARG A 221 -34.53 7.64 10.14
CA ARG A 221 -34.24 9.08 10.39
C ARG A 221 -32.79 9.45 10.15
N ASP A 222 -31.92 8.46 9.99
CA ASP A 222 -30.51 8.67 9.71
C ASP A 222 -30.29 8.77 8.20
N LEU A 223 -29.48 9.74 7.78
CA LEU A 223 -29.01 9.86 6.41
C LEU A 223 -27.52 9.56 6.37
N TYR A 224 -27.12 8.70 5.43
CA TYR A 224 -25.73 8.38 5.16
C TYR A 224 -25.36 8.77 3.74
N PHE A 225 -24.15 9.29 3.56
CA PHE A 225 -23.44 9.34 2.29
C PHE A 225 -22.37 8.25 2.28
N ALA A 226 -22.41 7.33 1.33
CA ALA A 226 -21.39 6.32 1.13
C ALA A 226 -20.55 6.61 -0.12
N TYR A 227 -19.24 6.65 0.07
CA TYR A 227 -18.22 6.76 -0.98
C TYR A 227 -17.50 5.42 -1.08
N THR A 228 -17.68 4.72 -2.20
CA THR A 228 -17.00 3.44 -2.48
C THR A 228 -15.97 3.65 -3.58
N SER A 229 -14.76 3.13 -3.38
CA SER A 229 -13.63 3.29 -4.29
C SER A 229 -12.90 1.96 -4.52
N HIS A 230 -12.56 1.66 -5.78
CA HIS A 230 -11.74 0.51 -6.19
C HIS A 230 -10.26 0.90 -6.26
N HIS A 231 -9.36 0.09 -5.69
CA HIS A 231 -7.97 0.46 -5.40
C HIS A 231 -7.11 0.75 -6.65
N SER A 232 -7.54 0.35 -7.85
CA SER A 232 -6.91 0.78 -9.11
C SER A 232 -7.22 2.24 -9.50
N GLY A 233 -8.07 2.93 -8.73
CA GLY A 233 -8.36 4.37 -8.87
C GLY A 233 -7.83 5.24 -7.72
N TYR A 234 -7.47 4.67 -6.55
CA TYR A 234 -7.11 5.45 -5.37
C TYR A 234 -5.96 4.82 -4.57
N ASP A 235 -5.33 5.64 -3.73
CA ASP A 235 -4.52 5.23 -2.58
C ASP A 235 -4.89 6.06 -1.34
N GLY A 236 -4.26 5.80 -0.19
CA GLY A 236 -4.58 6.53 1.07
C GLY A 236 -4.46 8.06 0.92
N TRP A 237 -3.47 8.53 0.16
CA TRP A 237 -3.29 9.95 -0.13
C TRP A 237 -4.40 10.52 -1.02
N THR A 238 -4.85 9.76 -2.01
CA THR A 238 -5.99 10.14 -2.86
C THR A 238 -7.24 10.42 -2.05
N ASN A 239 -7.56 9.56 -1.08
CA ASN A 239 -8.75 9.75 -0.24
C ASN A 239 -8.63 10.99 0.66
N HIS A 240 -7.44 11.28 1.20
CA HIS A 240 -7.18 12.53 1.90
C HIS A 240 -7.44 13.75 0.99
N LEU A 241 -6.87 13.78 -0.22
CA LEU A 241 -7.10 14.87 -1.18
C LEU A 241 -8.58 15.01 -1.61
N VAL A 242 -9.31 13.90 -1.73
CA VAL A 242 -10.75 13.90 -2.08
C VAL A 242 -11.58 14.50 -0.94
N PHE A 243 -11.34 14.07 0.30
CA PHE A 243 -12.10 14.54 1.45
C PHE A 243 -11.70 15.95 1.90
N ASP A 244 -10.47 16.39 1.65
CA ASP A 244 -10.06 17.79 1.80
C ASP A 244 -10.80 18.67 0.80
N ALA A 245 -10.86 18.28 -0.48
CA ALA A 245 -11.61 19.01 -1.48
C ALA A 245 -13.13 19.02 -1.20
N LEU A 246 -13.67 17.97 -0.57
CA LEU A 246 -15.05 17.91 -0.10
C LEU A 246 -15.29 18.93 1.02
N GLU A 247 -14.43 18.95 2.05
CA GLU A 247 -14.51 19.89 3.16
C GLU A 247 -14.38 21.35 2.69
N GLU A 248 -13.46 21.63 1.77
CA GLU A 248 -13.30 22.94 1.12
C GLU A 248 -14.55 23.34 0.35
N GLY A 249 -15.08 22.45 -0.51
CA GLY A 249 -16.25 22.74 -1.35
C GLY A 249 -17.56 22.89 -0.57
N LEU A 250 -17.70 22.19 0.56
CA LEU A 250 -18.85 22.33 1.44
C LEU A 250 -18.83 23.67 2.21
N ARG A 251 -17.65 24.25 2.44
CA ARG A 251 -17.49 25.59 3.03
C ARG A 251 -17.61 26.70 1.98
N ASP A 252 -16.95 26.54 0.84
CA ASP A 252 -16.98 27.48 -0.29
C ASP A 252 -16.83 26.76 -1.63
N LEU A 253 -17.98 26.43 -2.23
CA LEU A 253 -18.09 25.79 -3.53
C LEU A 253 -17.51 26.66 -4.66
N GLU A 254 -17.58 27.99 -4.54
CA GLU A 254 -17.12 28.90 -5.59
C GLU A 254 -15.60 29.06 -5.55
N ALA A 255 -14.99 29.13 -4.35
CA ALA A 255 -13.55 29.00 -4.20
C ALA A 255 -13.04 27.65 -4.76
N LEU A 256 -13.72 26.53 -4.48
CA LEU A 256 -13.36 25.23 -5.04
C LEU A 256 -13.43 25.23 -6.58
N ARG A 257 -14.45 25.86 -7.19
CA ARG A 257 -14.55 26.03 -8.65
C ARG A 257 -13.40 26.84 -9.23
N GLN A 258 -12.97 27.89 -8.54
CA GLN A 258 -11.89 28.78 -8.98
C GLN A 258 -10.49 28.19 -8.80
N LYS A 259 -10.31 27.19 -7.91
CA LYS A 259 -9.02 26.50 -7.76
C LYS A 259 -8.52 25.90 -9.10
N PRO A 260 -7.21 25.97 -9.39
CA PRO A 260 -6.65 25.39 -10.61
C PRO A 260 -6.87 23.88 -10.66
N VAL A 261 -6.84 23.33 -11.87
CA VAL A 261 -6.85 21.88 -12.10
C VAL A 261 -5.53 21.30 -11.58
N ARG A 262 -5.60 20.24 -10.77
CA ARG A 262 -4.41 19.55 -10.22
C ARG A 262 -3.63 18.86 -11.33
N ALA A 263 -2.40 18.45 -11.05
CA ALA A 263 -1.72 17.50 -11.91
C ALA A 263 -2.57 16.21 -12.03
N GLN A 264 -2.65 15.64 -13.22
CA GLN A 264 -3.54 14.52 -13.54
C GLN A 264 -2.78 13.20 -13.53
N PHE A 265 -3.46 12.11 -13.16
CA PHE A 265 -2.86 10.76 -13.13
C PHE A 265 -2.26 10.34 -14.48
N LYS A 266 -2.84 10.82 -15.60
CA LYS A 266 -2.26 10.67 -16.93
C LYS A 266 -0.81 11.16 -17.02
N GLN A 267 -0.49 12.31 -16.44
CA GLN A 267 0.86 12.89 -16.48
C GLN A 267 1.88 12.01 -15.72
N PHE A 268 1.44 11.34 -14.65
CA PHE A 268 2.25 10.33 -13.97
C PHE A 268 2.44 9.07 -14.84
N GLY A 269 1.40 8.63 -15.55
CA GLY A 269 1.49 7.55 -16.54
C GLY A 269 2.44 7.86 -17.71
N GLU A 270 2.38 9.08 -18.26
CA GLU A 270 3.28 9.57 -19.31
C GLU A 270 4.72 9.69 -18.80
N TRP A 271 4.91 10.23 -17.58
CA TRP A 271 6.21 10.26 -16.92
C TRP A 271 6.76 8.84 -16.71
N LEU A 272 5.92 7.87 -16.30
CA LEU A 272 6.34 6.47 -16.19
C LEU A 272 6.77 5.90 -17.54
N GLN A 273 5.97 6.06 -18.60
CA GLN A 273 6.31 5.55 -19.94
C GLN A 273 7.64 6.11 -20.45
N LYS A 274 7.88 7.42 -20.28
CA LYS A 274 9.14 8.09 -20.65
C LYS A 274 10.37 7.56 -19.89
N HIS A 275 10.18 7.02 -18.69
CA HIS A 275 11.25 6.57 -17.78
C HIS A 275 11.12 5.09 -17.36
N SER A 276 10.52 4.26 -18.22
CA SER A 276 10.33 2.81 -18.06
C SER A 276 10.56 2.06 -19.38
N THR A 277 10.29 2.69 -20.53
CA THR A 277 10.53 2.11 -21.86
C THR A 277 12.00 2.08 -22.28
N ALA A 278 12.90 2.78 -21.56
CA ALA A 278 14.33 2.61 -21.73
C ALA A 278 14.77 1.29 -21.08
N GLN A 279 15.26 0.34 -21.90
CA GLN A 279 15.91 -0.90 -21.44
C GLN A 279 16.94 -0.65 -20.34
N ASP A 280 17.64 0.50 -20.43
CA ASP A 280 18.61 0.98 -19.46
C ASP A 280 18.06 1.11 -18.03
N ASP A 281 16.79 1.48 -17.82
CA ASP A 281 16.26 1.76 -16.47
C ASP A 281 15.88 0.48 -15.71
N VAL A 282 15.32 -0.52 -16.40
CA VAL A 282 15.15 -1.87 -15.84
C VAL A 282 16.53 -2.49 -15.56
N THR A 283 17.50 -2.31 -16.46
CA THR A 283 18.88 -2.80 -16.27
C THR A 283 19.59 -2.10 -15.09
N LYS A 284 19.44 -0.77 -14.92
CA LYS A 284 19.94 -0.02 -13.75
C LYS A 284 19.29 -0.49 -12.46
N SER A 285 17.97 -0.68 -12.44
CA SER A 285 17.24 -1.16 -11.27
C SER A 285 17.66 -2.58 -10.88
N MET A 286 17.78 -3.47 -11.87
CA MET A 286 18.32 -4.82 -11.69
C MET A 286 19.74 -4.80 -11.12
N ALA A 287 20.62 -3.93 -11.64
CA ALA A 287 21.99 -3.78 -11.14
C ALA A 287 22.03 -3.23 -9.70
N TYR A 288 21.23 -2.20 -9.40
CA TYR A 288 21.10 -1.64 -8.05
C TYR A 288 20.61 -2.69 -7.05
N TRP A 289 19.48 -3.37 -7.33
CA TRP A 289 18.93 -4.35 -6.41
C TRP A 289 19.81 -5.59 -6.26
N LYS A 290 20.51 -6.05 -7.31
CA LYS A 290 21.53 -7.11 -7.19
C LYS A 290 22.67 -6.69 -6.26
N SER A 291 23.15 -5.45 -6.36
CA SER A 291 24.19 -4.94 -5.44
C SER A 291 23.66 -4.74 -4.02
N TYR A 292 22.44 -4.21 -3.85
CA TYR A 292 21.81 -3.97 -2.55
C TYR A 292 21.52 -5.26 -1.78
N LEU A 293 21.13 -6.32 -2.51
CA LEU A 293 20.84 -7.65 -1.98
C LEU A 293 22.05 -8.58 -1.94
N ASP A 294 23.25 -8.14 -2.34
CA ASP A 294 24.44 -8.98 -2.37
C ASP A 294 24.75 -9.61 -1.00
N GLY A 295 25.08 -10.90 -1.02
CA GLY A 295 25.28 -11.73 0.18
C GLY A 295 24.05 -11.96 1.06
N PHE A 296 22.84 -11.48 0.72
CA PHE A 296 21.63 -11.74 1.53
C PHE A 296 21.25 -13.22 1.47
N GLN A 297 21.25 -13.91 2.62
CA GLN A 297 20.96 -15.35 2.70
C GLN A 297 19.46 -15.66 2.89
N GLY A 298 18.60 -14.65 3.05
CA GLY A 298 17.21 -14.84 3.44
C GLY A 298 17.06 -15.28 4.91
N PHE A 299 15.82 -15.61 5.29
CA PHE A 299 15.49 -16.11 6.63
C PHE A 299 15.43 -17.65 6.70
N GLY A 300 15.93 -18.33 5.66
CA GLY A 300 15.84 -19.79 5.49
C GLY A 300 14.41 -20.33 5.47
N ASP A 301 14.27 -21.60 5.87
CA ASP A 301 13.01 -22.35 5.88
C ASP A 301 12.02 -21.93 6.99
N GLN A 302 12.30 -20.87 7.74
CA GLN A 302 11.42 -20.39 8.82
C GLN A 302 10.05 -19.88 8.30
N PHE A 303 9.90 -19.68 6.99
CA PHE A 303 8.71 -19.09 6.36
C PHE A 303 8.33 -19.82 5.07
N HIS A 304 7.49 -20.84 5.23
CA HIS A 304 6.98 -21.61 4.09
C HIS A 304 5.56 -21.16 3.69
N VAL A 305 5.50 -20.22 2.74
CA VAL A 305 4.29 -20.05 1.93
C VAL A 305 4.24 -21.20 0.92
N ALA A 306 3.23 -22.07 1.03
CA ALA A 306 3.06 -23.20 0.13
C ALA A 306 2.82 -22.73 -1.32
N SER A 307 3.28 -23.52 -2.30
CA SER A 307 3.09 -23.17 -3.72
C SER A 307 1.59 -23.08 -4.05
N GLY A 308 1.17 -21.98 -4.69
CA GLY A 308 -0.24 -21.69 -4.97
C GLY A 308 -1.03 -21.14 -3.78
N TYR A 309 -0.48 -21.12 -2.57
CA TYR A 309 -1.11 -20.43 -1.44
C TYR A 309 -0.99 -18.92 -1.59
N THR A 310 -2.10 -18.23 -1.36
CA THR A 310 -2.19 -16.77 -1.39
C THR A 310 -2.50 -16.29 0.03
N PRO A 311 -1.59 -15.57 0.71
CA PRO A 311 -1.84 -15.04 2.05
C PRO A 311 -3.02 -14.08 2.07
N TYR A 312 -3.81 -14.12 3.14
CA TYR A 312 -4.97 -13.25 3.35
C TYR A 312 -5.03 -12.77 4.82
N GLU A 313 -5.50 -11.55 5.07
CA GLU A 313 -5.72 -11.04 6.44
C GLU A 313 -6.86 -11.82 7.11
N THR A 314 -6.51 -12.82 7.93
CA THR A 314 -7.48 -13.54 8.78
C THR A 314 -7.58 -12.92 10.16
N THR A 315 -6.47 -12.35 10.65
CA THR A 315 -6.30 -11.94 12.04
C THR A 315 -5.65 -10.57 12.14
N ARG A 316 -6.08 -9.77 13.12
CA ARG A 316 -5.54 -8.45 13.40
C ARG A 316 -5.38 -8.19 14.89
N LEU A 317 -4.34 -7.44 15.25
CA LEU A 317 -4.05 -7.02 16.62
C LEU A 317 -3.76 -5.52 16.62
N THR A 318 -4.33 -4.78 17.57
CA THR A 318 -4.09 -3.33 17.71
C THR A 318 -3.41 -3.04 19.04
N LYS A 319 -2.34 -2.25 19.02
CA LYS A 319 -1.67 -1.70 20.19
C LYS A 319 -1.68 -0.18 20.11
N ILE A 320 -2.01 0.48 21.23
CA ILE A 320 -1.89 1.93 21.38
C ILE A 320 -0.72 2.20 22.32
N MET A 321 0.14 3.17 21.97
CA MET A 321 1.25 3.60 22.80
C MET A 321 1.31 5.13 22.88
N PRO A 322 1.57 5.72 24.07
CA PRO A 322 1.74 7.17 24.18
C PRO A 322 3.02 7.62 23.47
N LEU A 323 2.93 8.69 22.69
CA LEU A 323 4.07 9.24 21.96
C LEU A 323 4.76 10.29 22.85
N ARG A 324 5.98 9.97 23.31
CA ARG A 324 6.81 10.90 24.10
C ARG A 324 8.04 11.31 23.33
N ARG A 325 7.88 12.33 22.49
CA ARG A 325 8.94 12.87 21.67
C ARG A 325 9.93 13.71 22.48
N ARG A 326 11.22 13.60 22.17
CA ARG A 326 12.23 14.64 22.44
C ARG A 326 12.85 15.07 21.11
N GLY A 327 13.24 16.34 21.01
CA GLY A 327 13.69 16.99 19.78
C GLY A 327 14.75 16.17 19.03
N SER A 328 14.30 15.44 18.01
CA SER A 328 15.10 14.51 17.22
C SER A 328 15.18 15.04 15.80
N ALA A 329 16.39 15.02 15.23
CA ALA A 329 16.63 15.38 13.84
C ALA A 329 15.95 14.42 12.84
N PHE A 330 15.61 13.20 13.26
CA PHE A 330 14.95 12.20 12.41
C PHE A 330 13.42 12.21 12.55
N ALA A 331 12.73 11.94 11.45
CA ALA A 331 11.29 11.72 11.40
C ALA A 331 10.87 10.42 12.13
N LEU A 332 9.65 10.40 12.69
CA LEU A 332 9.11 9.23 13.40
C LEU A 332 8.95 8.00 12.49
N SER A 333 8.64 8.19 11.21
CA SER A 333 8.69 7.11 10.21
C SER A 333 10.05 6.41 10.19
N THR A 334 11.16 7.14 10.15
CA THR A 334 12.52 6.57 10.16
C THR A 334 12.77 5.76 11.44
N MET A 335 12.31 6.27 12.59
CA MET A 335 12.40 5.57 13.86
C MET A 335 11.57 4.28 13.88
N ALA A 336 10.37 4.28 13.29
CA ALA A 336 9.51 3.11 13.22
C ALA A 336 10.10 2.01 12.33
N HIS A 337 10.69 2.36 11.19
CA HIS A 337 11.39 1.40 10.32
C HIS A 337 12.62 0.80 11.02
N ALA A 338 13.42 1.62 11.73
CA ALA A 338 14.57 1.13 12.50
C ALA A 338 14.13 0.26 13.70
N ALA A 339 13.10 0.68 14.45
CA ALA A 339 12.53 -0.09 15.55
C ALA A 339 11.97 -1.44 15.08
N TRP A 340 11.32 -1.48 13.91
CA TRP A 340 10.79 -2.69 13.31
C TRP A 340 11.90 -3.65 12.87
N ALA A 341 12.97 -3.14 12.25
CA ALA A 341 14.14 -3.94 11.93
C ALA A 341 14.73 -4.62 13.18
N ILE A 342 14.87 -3.88 14.29
CA ILE A 342 15.34 -4.41 15.57
C ILE A 342 14.38 -5.47 16.13
N SER A 343 13.06 -5.25 16.08
CA SER A 343 12.07 -6.24 16.53
C SER A 343 12.12 -7.53 15.71
N LEU A 344 12.25 -7.44 14.38
CA LEU A 344 12.45 -8.59 13.50
C LEU A 344 13.74 -9.34 13.84
N GLY A 345 14.86 -8.63 14.02
CA GLY A 345 16.14 -9.25 14.39
C GLY A 345 16.14 -9.89 15.77
N ASN A 346 15.43 -9.28 16.73
CA ASN A 346 15.21 -9.85 18.05
C ASN A 346 14.37 -11.14 17.99
N VAL A 347 13.28 -11.18 17.22
CA VAL A 347 12.39 -12.37 17.17
C VAL A 347 12.97 -13.49 16.32
N TYR A 348 13.56 -13.19 15.15
CA TYR A 348 14.14 -14.20 14.25
C TYR A 348 15.61 -14.53 14.55
N ARG A 349 16.21 -13.86 15.53
CA ARG A 349 17.63 -14.03 15.93
C ARG A 349 18.60 -13.84 14.77
N HIS A 350 18.30 -12.86 13.92
CA HIS A 350 19.06 -12.52 12.73
C HIS A 350 19.52 -11.05 12.76
N ASN A 351 20.61 -10.75 12.05
CA ASN A 351 21.22 -9.42 12.06
C ASN A 351 21.07 -8.69 10.73
N ASP A 352 20.87 -9.42 9.63
CA ASP A 352 20.66 -8.90 8.28
C ASP A 352 19.17 -9.08 7.95
N ILE A 353 18.39 -8.01 8.03
CA ILE A 353 16.92 -8.05 8.00
C ILE A 353 16.42 -7.47 6.69
N LEU A 354 15.46 -8.12 6.03
CA LEU A 354 14.78 -7.58 4.84
C LEU A 354 13.26 -7.50 5.07
N PHE A 355 12.67 -6.33 4.85
CA PHE A 355 11.22 -6.11 4.92
C PHE A 355 10.77 -5.00 3.97
N MET A 356 9.47 -4.94 3.68
CA MET A 356 8.90 -3.95 2.77
C MET A 356 8.58 -2.66 3.53
N SER A 357 8.95 -1.53 2.97
CA SER A 357 8.44 -0.20 3.31
C SER A 357 7.43 0.19 2.23
N VAL A 358 6.25 0.68 2.62
CA VAL A 358 5.29 1.25 1.66
C VAL A 358 5.36 2.78 1.70
N ALA A 359 5.54 3.38 0.53
CA ALA A 359 5.62 4.82 0.33
C ALA A 359 4.46 5.32 -0.54
N SER A 360 4.17 6.62 -0.49
CA SER A 360 3.12 7.28 -1.29
C SER A 360 3.37 7.30 -2.81
N GLY A 361 4.57 6.89 -3.25
CA GLY A 361 5.07 6.98 -4.64
C GLY A 361 5.20 8.38 -5.21
N ARG A 362 4.83 9.43 -4.45
CA ARG A 362 4.93 10.85 -4.84
C ARG A 362 6.28 11.47 -4.51
N ARG A 363 7.24 10.66 -4.04
CA ARG A 363 8.65 11.04 -3.91
C ARG A 363 9.34 10.83 -5.24
N MET A 364 9.73 11.91 -5.89
CA MET A 364 10.39 11.88 -7.20
C MET A 364 11.93 11.91 -7.07
N PRO A 365 12.67 11.33 -8.02
CA PRO A 365 14.11 11.54 -8.15
C PRO A 365 14.45 13.02 -8.34
N ARG A 366 15.52 13.50 -7.69
CA ARG A 366 15.94 14.93 -7.70
C ARG A 366 16.32 15.43 -9.10
N ASP A 367 16.86 14.54 -9.93
CA ASP A 367 17.29 14.79 -11.31
C ASP A 367 16.13 14.74 -12.32
N ASN A 368 14.96 14.24 -11.93
CA ASN A 368 13.80 14.04 -12.81
C ASN A 368 12.46 14.18 -12.06
N PRO A 369 12.13 15.38 -11.55
CA PRO A 369 10.87 15.63 -10.86
C PRO A 369 9.67 15.61 -11.81
N LEU A 370 8.50 15.28 -11.26
CA LEU A 370 7.19 15.55 -11.87
C LEU A 370 6.54 16.69 -11.06
N PRO A 371 6.41 17.91 -11.61
CA PRO A 371 5.76 19.02 -10.91
C PRO A 371 4.31 18.70 -10.53
N GLY A 372 3.87 19.17 -9.37
CA GLY A 372 2.52 18.94 -8.85
C GLY A 372 2.17 17.49 -8.46
N VAL A 373 3.14 16.56 -8.41
CA VAL A 373 2.92 15.12 -8.16
C VAL A 373 2.25 14.83 -6.81
N GLU A 374 2.53 15.65 -5.79
CA GLU A 374 1.90 15.60 -4.47
C GLU A 374 0.40 15.90 -4.52
N SER A 375 -0.08 16.64 -5.53
CA SER A 375 -1.50 16.89 -5.79
C SER A 375 -2.20 15.80 -6.61
N ILE A 376 -1.46 14.84 -7.20
CA ILE A 376 -2.06 13.82 -8.08
C ILE A 376 -2.91 12.84 -7.27
N MET A 377 -4.20 12.79 -7.59
CA MET A 377 -5.11 11.71 -7.21
C MET A 377 -4.86 10.48 -8.09
N GLY A 378 -4.79 9.30 -7.48
CA GLY A 378 -4.60 8.01 -8.15
C GLY A 378 -3.74 7.03 -7.33
N PRO A 379 -3.64 5.77 -7.74
CA PRO A 379 -2.84 4.75 -7.05
C PRO A 379 -1.34 4.93 -7.36
N LEU A 380 -0.69 5.89 -6.70
CA LEU A 380 0.76 6.10 -6.84
C LEU A 380 1.55 5.26 -5.84
N VAL A 381 0.90 4.73 -4.79
CA VAL A 381 1.50 3.88 -3.75
C VAL A 381 2.55 2.88 -4.29
N ALA A 382 3.73 2.91 -3.71
CA ALA A 382 4.88 2.12 -4.12
C ALA A 382 5.44 1.33 -2.93
N GLY A 383 5.67 0.03 -3.12
CA GLY A 383 6.48 -0.78 -2.21
C GLY A 383 7.96 -0.63 -2.55
N THR A 384 8.81 -0.52 -1.53
CA THR A 384 10.27 -0.63 -1.63
C THR A 384 10.79 -1.52 -0.50
N TYR A 385 12.04 -1.94 -0.55
CA TYR A 385 12.61 -2.89 0.40
C TYR A 385 13.75 -2.24 1.18
N LEU A 386 13.75 -2.42 2.50
CA LEU A 386 14.84 -1.98 3.37
C LEU A 386 15.60 -3.19 3.88
N ARG A 387 16.94 -3.11 3.83
CA ARG A 387 17.86 -4.13 4.33
C ARG A 387 18.78 -3.63 5.46
N PRO A 388 18.30 -3.40 6.70
CA PRO A 388 19.17 -3.01 7.81
C PRO A 388 20.06 -4.17 8.27
N ARG A 389 21.37 -3.89 8.38
CA ARG A 389 22.38 -4.81 8.94
C ARG A 389 22.73 -4.39 10.38
N LEU A 390 21.99 -4.93 11.34
CA LEU A 390 22.06 -4.60 12.76
C LEU A 390 23.39 -5.05 13.38
N ARG A 391 24.10 -4.11 14.02
CA ARG A 391 25.30 -4.37 14.82
C ARG A 391 25.09 -3.83 16.23
N ALA A 392 25.32 -4.63 17.26
CA ALA A 392 25.00 -4.25 18.65
C ALA A 392 25.81 -3.03 19.15
N ASP A 393 26.98 -2.78 18.59
CA ASP A 393 27.86 -1.65 18.91
C ASP A 393 27.55 -0.38 18.11
N GLN A 394 26.76 -0.44 17.03
CA GLN A 394 26.35 0.73 16.24
C GLN A 394 25.54 1.73 17.07
N ALA A 395 25.78 3.03 16.87
CA ALA A 395 24.97 4.06 17.51
C ALA A 395 23.56 4.11 16.89
N ILE A 396 22.55 4.44 17.69
CA ILE A 396 21.17 4.54 17.20
C ILE A 396 21.05 5.61 16.11
N GLU A 397 21.74 6.74 16.26
CA GLU A 397 21.74 7.82 15.26
C GLU A 397 22.33 7.38 13.92
N ASP A 398 23.34 6.51 13.91
CA ASP A 398 23.89 5.93 12.68
C ASP A 398 22.86 5.01 12.02
N LEU A 399 22.17 4.15 12.78
CA LEU A 399 21.13 3.28 12.23
C LEU A 399 19.94 4.09 11.68
N LEU A 400 19.56 5.19 12.33
CA LEU A 400 18.50 6.08 11.84
C LEU A 400 18.92 6.79 10.55
N ARG A 401 20.19 7.22 10.46
CA ARG A 401 20.77 7.80 9.24
C ARG A 401 20.82 6.79 8.10
N ASP A 402 21.40 5.61 8.33
CA ASP A 402 21.44 4.50 7.36
C ASP A 402 20.02 4.16 6.85
N THR A 403 19.02 4.15 7.76
CA THR A 403 17.63 3.87 7.40
C THR A 403 17.03 4.96 6.52
N GLN A 404 17.25 6.24 6.85
CA GLN A 404 16.80 7.37 6.05
C GLN A 404 17.47 7.40 4.67
N ASP A 405 18.79 7.22 4.62
CA ASP A 405 19.58 7.23 3.40
C ASP A 405 19.17 6.06 2.48
N HIS A 406 18.89 4.88 3.03
CA HIS A 406 18.29 3.76 2.28
C HIS A 406 16.88 4.09 1.74
N MET A 407 16.00 4.69 2.54
CA MET A 407 14.66 5.12 2.09
C MET A 407 14.72 6.15 0.97
N LEU A 408 15.76 7.00 0.92
CA LEU A 408 15.98 7.95 -0.17
C LEU A 408 16.63 7.29 -1.40
N SER A 409 17.67 6.47 -1.19
CA SER A 409 18.42 5.83 -2.29
C SER A 409 17.59 4.84 -3.12
N THR A 410 16.52 4.28 -2.56
CA THR A 410 15.62 3.37 -3.30
C THR A 410 14.57 4.11 -4.15
N ILE A 411 14.37 5.42 -3.99
CA ILE A 411 13.35 6.20 -4.74
C ILE A 411 13.41 6.01 -6.26
N PRO A 412 14.59 6.05 -6.94
CA PRO A 412 14.67 5.83 -8.39
C PRO A 412 14.22 4.42 -8.82
N TYR A 413 14.39 3.44 -7.93
CA TYR A 413 14.30 1.99 -8.18
C TYR A 413 13.08 1.31 -7.56
N GLN A 414 12.31 2.02 -6.72
CA GLN A 414 11.15 1.48 -5.98
C GLN A 414 10.09 0.86 -6.90
N ARG A 415 9.93 1.42 -8.12
CA ARG A 415 8.95 1.00 -9.14
C ARG A 415 9.10 -0.47 -9.53
N GLU A 416 10.29 -0.86 -9.97
CA GLU A 416 10.61 -2.23 -10.40
C GLU A 416 10.89 -3.18 -9.23
N SER A 417 10.96 -2.67 -7.99
CA SER A 417 11.48 -3.41 -6.83
C SER A 417 10.78 -4.76 -6.63
N ARG A 418 9.44 -4.79 -6.69
CA ARG A 418 8.66 -6.02 -6.51
C ARG A 418 9.04 -7.09 -7.53
N ARG A 419 9.14 -6.74 -8.82
CA ARG A 419 9.49 -7.65 -9.90
C ARG A 419 10.94 -8.11 -9.77
N VAL A 420 11.86 -7.17 -9.64
CA VAL A 420 13.30 -7.42 -9.60
C VAL A 420 13.69 -8.26 -8.38
N ILE A 421 13.09 -8.01 -7.23
CA ILE A 421 13.39 -8.77 -6.00
C ILE A 421 12.77 -10.17 -6.05
N ALA A 422 11.59 -10.33 -6.66
CA ALA A 422 11.04 -11.65 -6.97
C ALA A 422 11.90 -12.47 -7.94
N GLU A 423 12.64 -11.81 -8.85
CA GLU A 423 13.59 -12.44 -9.76
C GLU A 423 14.91 -12.82 -9.04
N ILE A 424 15.44 -11.94 -8.19
CA ILE A 424 16.71 -12.16 -7.47
C ILE A 424 16.58 -13.19 -6.34
N LEU A 425 15.53 -13.09 -5.52
CA LEU A 425 15.36 -13.90 -4.30
C LEU A 425 14.25 -14.95 -4.43
N GLY A 426 13.58 -15.02 -5.59
CA GLY A 426 12.43 -15.88 -5.82
C GLY A 426 11.11 -15.34 -5.24
N PRO A 427 9.95 -15.88 -5.65
CA PRO A 427 8.63 -15.40 -5.22
C PRO A 427 8.36 -15.59 -3.72
N ARG A 428 9.15 -16.42 -3.02
CA ARG A 428 9.05 -16.66 -1.56
C ARG A 428 9.70 -15.58 -0.70
N ALA A 429 10.57 -14.76 -1.28
CA ALA A 429 11.26 -13.69 -0.58
C ALA A 429 10.54 -12.33 -0.66
N ILE A 430 9.36 -12.29 -1.28
CA ILE A 430 8.45 -11.15 -1.34
C ILE A 430 7.83 -10.94 0.06
N CYS A 431 8.65 -10.40 0.95
CA CYS A 431 8.37 -9.89 2.28
C CYS A 431 7.49 -10.71 3.22
N LEU A 432 8.20 -11.30 4.19
CA LEU A 432 7.67 -11.77 5.47
C LEU A 432 6.93 -10.70 6.25
N SER A 433 7.30 -9.43 6.08
CA SER A 433 6.53 -8.32 6.64
C SER A 433 6.64 -7.05 5.82
N ALA A 434 5.61 -6.21 5.93
CA ALA A 434 5.63 -4.82 5.49
C ALA A 434 5.41 -3.89 6.69
N LEU A 435 6.07 -2.73 6.70
CA LEU A 435 5.72 -1.61 7.56
C LEU A 435 5.19 -0.46 6.70
N ASN A 436 4.01 0.02 7.09
CA ASN A 436 3.34 1.16 6.49
C ASN A 436 3.29 2.29 7.53
N TRP A 437 3.84 3.45 7.19
CA TRP A 437 3.71 4.64 8.02
C TRP A 437 2.53 5.48 7.53
N HIS A 438 1.58 5.74 8.43
CA HIS A 438 0.41 6.59 8.18
C HIS A 438 0.51 7.85 9.06
N PRO A 439 1.17 8.91 8.55
CA PRO A 439 1.26 10.19 9.24
C PRO A 439 -0.12 10.85 9.30
N MET A 440 -0.40 11.62 10.36
CA MET A 440 -1.68 12.29 10.62
C MET A 440 -2.89 11.35 10.45
N GLY A 441 -3.16 10.54 11.47
CA GLY A 441 -4.04 9.38 11.42
C GLY A 441 -5.48 9.68 10.99
N ASN A 442 -5.72 9.61 9.68
CA ASN A 442 -7.02 9.78 9.02
C ASN A 442 -7.80 8.46 8.83
N ASP A 443 -7.33 7.35 9.40
CA ASP A 443 -8.13 6.13 9.56
C ASP A 443 -8.35 5.90 11.07
N MET A 444 -9.60 6.11 11.51
CA MET A 444 -10.12 5.81 12.86
C MET A 444 -9.74 6.78 14.01
N PRO A 445 -9.79 8.10 13.79
CA PRO A 445 -10.95 8.88 14.23
C PRO A 445 -11.99 9.05 13.10
N ALA A 446 -13.18 9.55 13.45
CA ALA A 446 -14.13 9.98 12.43
C ALA A 446 -13.64 11.28 11.79
N ARG A 447 -13.67 11.39 10.46
CA ARG A 447 -13.50 12.69 9.79
C ARG A 447 -14.78 13.48 9.99
N VAL A 448 -14.70 14.54 10.80
CA VAL A 448 -15.82 15.44 11.05
C VAL A 448 -15.68 16.66 10.16
N ILE A 449 -16.69 16.91 9.33
CA ILE A 449 -16.77 18.10 8.48
C ILE A 449 -18.04 18.87 8.89
N ASP A 450 -17.85 20.05 9.47
CA ASP A 450 -18.93 20.99 9.78
C ASP A 450 -18.95 22.11 8.73
N PHE A 451 -20.13 22.42 8.20
CA PHE A 451 -20.36 23.52 7.26
C PHE A 451 -21.74 24.18 7.48
N GLU A 452 -21.87 25.43 7.00
CA GLU A 452 -23.09 26.23 7.06
C GLU A 452 -23.84 26.13 5.72
N ASN A 453 -25.15 25.86 5.77
CA ASN A 453 -26.02 25.83 4.60
C ASN A 453 -26.46 27.25 4.22
N PRO A 454 -26.98 27.48 2.99
CA PRO A 454 -27.42 28.81 2.55
C PRO A 454 -28.53 29.48 3.40
N ASP A 455 -29.20 28.76 4.29
CA ASP A 455 -30.21 29.26 5.23
C ASP A 455 -29.65 29.57 6.64
N GLY A 456 -28.33 29.44 6.84
CA GLY A 456 -27.64 29.68 8.11
C GLY A 456 -27.67 28.51 9.10
N SER A 457 -28.21 27.35 8.69
CA SER A 457 -28.19 26.13 9.51
C SER A 457 -26.88 25.36 9.35
N ILE A 458 -26.43 24.63 10.38
CA ILE A 458 -25.19 23.85 10.33
C ILE A 458 -25.49 22.38 10.05
N THR A 459 -24.75 21.81 9.09
CA THR A 459 -24.72 20.38 8.79
C THR A 459 -23.36 19.79 9.12
N ARG A 460 -23.37 18.59 9.74
CA ARG A 460 -22.18 17.84 10.13
C ARG A 460 -22.14 16.51 9.38
N LEU A 461 -21.00 16.23 8.75
CA LEU A 461 -20.67 14.93 8.17
C LEU A 461 -19.70 14.22 9.10
N GLU A 462 -20.08 13.03 9.59
CA GLU A 462 -19.24 12.18 10.42
C GLU A 462 -18.81 10.94 9.63
N GLY A 463 -17.64 11.05 8.98
CA GLY A 463 -17.07 10.02 8.10
C GLY A 463 -16.28 8.95 8.82
N ARG A 464 -16.57 7.68 8.54
CA ARG A 464 -15.83 6.52 9.05
C ARG A 464 -15.54 5.54 7.91
N ARG A 465 -14.36 4.92 7.92
CA ARG A 465 -14.07 3.75 7.08
C ARG A 465 -14.95 2.58 7.51
N ASP A 466 -15.64 1.92 6.59
CA ASP A 466 -16.24 0.62 6.93
C ASP A 466 -15.13 -0.44 7.03
N LEU A 467 -15.06 -1.13 8.17
CA LEU A 467 -14.09 -2.19 8.44
C LEU A 467 -14.53 -3.56 7.89
N HIS A 468 -15.75 -3.68 7.36
CA HIS A 468 -16.27 -4.91 6.76
C HIS A 468 -15.92 -5.05 5.26
N THR A 469 -15.20 -4.11 4.67
CA THR A 469 -14.84 -4.15 3.24
C THR A 469 -13.72 -5.16 2.97
N PRO A 470 -13.85 -6.05 1.96
CA PRO A 470 -12.78 -6.92 1.52
C PRO A 470 -11.66 -6.10 0.86
N PHE A 471 -10.67 -5.74 1.68
CA PHE A 471 -9.45 -5.06 1.27
C PHE A 471 -8.26 -5.80 1.88
N THR A 472 -7.62 -6.64 1.08
CA THR A 472 -6.42 -7.39 1.46
C THR A 472 -5.37 -7.31 0.35
N ILE A 473 -4.11 -7.18 0.77
CA ILE A 473 -2.93 -7.24 -0.09
C ILE A 473 -2.22 -8.56 0.26
N PRO A 474 -1.66 -9.33 -0.69
CA PRO A 474 -0.95 -10.58 -0.42
C PRO A 474 0.39 -10.34 0.28
N ILE A 475 0.34 -9.99 1.56
CA ILE A 475 1.49 -9.79 2.44
C ILE A 475 1.25 -10.65 3.68
N THR A 476 2.26 -11.39 4.10
CA THR A 476 2.12 -12.38 5.16
C THR A 476 1.93 -11.76 6.56
N LEU A 477 2.53 -10.59 6.80
CA LEU A 477 2.31 -9.72 7.97
C LEU A 477 2.43 -8.25 7.56
N VAL A 478 1.42 -7.43 7.84
CA VAL A 478 1.46 -5.97 7.64
C VAL A 478 1.40 -5.27 8.99
N ILE A 479 2.31 -4.33 9.20
CA ILE A 479 2.33 -3.42 10.34
C ILE A 479 1.93 -2.03 9.84
N ASP A 480 0.69 -1.62 10.09
CA ASP A 480 0.28 -0.23 9.90
C ASP A 480 0.57 0.57 11.19
N VAL A 481 1.39 1.61 11.12
CA VAL A 481 1.62 2.54 12.24
C VAL A 481 0.96 3.88 11.92
N TRP A 482 -0.03 4.23 12.74
CA TRP A 482 -0.80 5.48 12.63
C TRP A 482 -0.33 6.48 13.67
N GLU A 483 -0.03 7.69 13.23
CA GLU A 483 0.43 8.80 14.07
C GLU A 483 -0.73 9.72 14.48
N HIS A 484 -0.92 9.92 15.78
CA HIS A 484 -1.80 10.95 16.34
C HIS A 484 -0.97 11.87 17.26
N HIS A 485 -1.47 13.07 17.58
CA HIS A 485 -0.72 14.10 18.32
C HIS A 485 -0.07 13.62 19.62
N ASP A 486 -0.72 12.74 20.39
CA ASP A 486 -0.27 12.27 21.71
C ASP A 486 0.02 10.76 21.78
N HIS A 487 -0.30 10.00 20.73
CA HIS A 487 -0.15 8.54 20.71
C HIS A 487 0.08 7.98 19.31
N LEU A 488 0.69 6.80 19.25
CA LEU A 488 0.72 5.97 18.04
C LEU A 488 -0.24 4.80 18.20
N ARG A 489 -0.95 4.46 17.12
CA ARG A 489 -1.76 3.26 17.00
C ARG A 489 -1.10 2.31 16.00
N ILE A 490 -0.61 1.18 16.49
CA ILE A 490 0.06 0.14 15.71
C ILE A 490 -0.95 -0.98 15.48
N ILE A 491 -1.14 -1.39 14.22
CA ILE A 491 -2.03 -2.47 13.83
C ILE A 491 -1.23 -3.54 13.07
N ALA A 492 -1.18 -4.75 13.61
CA ALA A 492 -0.77 -5.94 12.88
C ALA A 492 -1.95 -6.55 12.14
N LYS A 493 -1.70 -7.04 10.94
CA LYS A 493 -2.62 -7.79 10.08
C LYS A 493 -1.89 -8.96 9.47
N TRP A 494 -2.39 -10.18 9.62
CA TRP A 494 -1.67 -11.37 9.14
C TRP A 494 -2.59 -12.53 8.82
N ASP A 495 -2.01 -13.54 8.17
CA ASP A 495 -2.60 -14.85 7.95
C ASP A 495 -2.20 -15.80 9.09
N GLU A 496 -3.15 -16.22 9.92
CA GLU A 496 -2.88 -17.06 11.10
C GLU A 496 -2.26 -18.43 10.78
N LYS A 497 -2.35 -18.88 9.52
CA LYS A 497 -1.67 -20.11 9.07
C LYS A 497 -0.18 -19.91 8.83
N LEU A 498 0.27 -18.67 8.70
CA LEU A 498 1.67 -18.30 8.46
C LEU A 498 2.34 -17.74 9.73
N TYR A 499 1.55 -17.15 10.64
CA TYR A 499 2.04 -16.55 11.88
C TYR A 499 1.16 -16.90 13.08
N ASP A 500 1.81 -17.46 14.11
CA ASP A 500 1.18 -17.66 15.42
C ASP A 500 0.94 -16.30 16.12
N HIS A 501 -0.19 -16.20 16.84
CA HIS A 501 -0.64 -14.96 17.46
C HIS A 501 0.38 -14.41 18.49
N ASP A 502 0.98 -15.29 19.29
CA ASP A 502 1.86 -14.88 20.39
C ASP A 502 3.19 -14.32 19.86
N ARG A 503 3.71 -14.85 18.75
CA ARG A 503 4.86 -14.28 18.03
C ARG A 503 4.56 -12.89 17.49
N VAL A 504 3.38 -12.68 16.88
CA VAL A 504 2.99 -11.36 16.37
C VAL A 504 2.76 -10.36 17.51
N ALA A 505 2.14 -10.78 18.61
CA ALA A 505 2.00 -9.97 19.81
C ALA A 505 3.37 -9.56 20.38
N LEU A 506 4.33 -10.49 20.48
CA LEU A 506 5.70 -10.22 20.90
C LEU A 506 6.43 -9.23 19.96
N MET A 507 6.26 -9.36 18.65
CA MET A 507 6.81 -8.41 17.67
C MET A 507 6.26 -6.99 17.88
N LEU A 508 4.96 -6.86 18.17
CA LEU A 508 4.29 -5.58 18.40
C LEU A 508 4.69 -4.95 19.73
N ASP A 509 4.87 -5.78 20.75
CA ASP A 509 5.37 -5.34 22.04
C ASP A 509 6.78 -4.78 21.94
N GLN A 510 7.66 -5.48 21.23
CA GLN A 510 9.02 -5.00 20.96
C GLN A 510 9.04 -3.75 20.07
N LEU A 511 8.21 -3.69 19.01
CA LEU A 511 8.13 -2.50 18.16
C LEU A 511 7.74 -1.26 18.97
N ALA A 512 6.68 -1.37 19.79
CA ALA A 512 6.20 -0.26 20.61
C ALA A 512 7.25 0.20 21.64
N GLU A 513 7.92 -0.74 22.31
CA GLU A 513 8.96 -0.41 23.30
C GLU A 513 10.22 0.18 22.63
N ASN A 514 10.69 -0.42 21.53
CA ASN A 514 11.84 0.08 20.78
C ASN A 514 11.58 1.50 20.26
N LEU A 515 10.43 1.73 19.63
CA LEU A 515 10.03 3.05 19.11
C LEU A 515 9.88 4.08 20.23
N SER A 516 9.24 3.72 21.36
CA SER A 516 9.13 4.57 22.55
C SER A 516 10.49 4.99 23.10
N ARG A 517 11.43 4.04 23.20
CA ARG A 517 12.78 4.30 23.71
C ARG A 517 13.62 5.16 22.75
N ILE A 518 13.52 4.93 21.43
CA ILE A 518 14.19 5.74 20.40
C ILE A 518 13.62 7.18 20.39
N ALA A 519 12.30 7.34 20.31
CA ALA A 519 11.64 8.65 20.23
C ALA A 519 11.83 9.52 21.48
N ALA A 520 12.07 8.89 22.64
CA ALA A 520 12.41 9.57 23.89
C ALA A 520 13.93 9.80 24.09
N SER A 521 14.77 9.46 23.11
CA SER A 521 16.24 9.56 23.14
C SER A 521 16.87 8.85 24.36
N LYS A 522 16.33 7.69 24.76
CA LYS A 522 16.75 6.92 25.95
C LYS A 522 17.78 5.82 25.65
N VAL A 523 18.43 5.87 24.49
CA VAL A 523 19.17 4.76 23.90
C VAL A 523 20.37 5.34 23.15
N GLN A 524 21.54 4.74 23.31
CA GLN A 524 22.74 5.19 22.58
C GLN A 524 23.15 4.20 21.50
N ARG A 525 22.97 2.89 21.72
CA ARG A 525 23.39 1.83 20.79
C ARG A 525 22.26 0.87 20.46
N VAL A 526 22.35 0.24 19.29
CA VAL A 526 21.41 -0.82 18.86
C VAL A 526 21.36 -1.97 19.89
N GLY A 527 22.50 -2.30 20.50
CA GLY A 527 22.62 -3.30 21.56
C GLY A 527 21.77 -3.02 22.80
N ASP A 528 21.45 -1.76 23.10
CA ASP A 528 20.60 -1.38 24.25
C ASP A 528 19.12 -1.76 24.02
N LEU A 529 18.71 -1.91 22.76
CA LEU A 529 17.38 -2.40 22.32
C LEU A 529 17.41 -3.90 22.01
N TRP A 530 18.59 -4.51 21.98
CA TRP A 530 18.77 -5.91 21.70
C TRP A 530 18.51 -6.73 22.97
N THR A 531 17.28 -7.23 23.11
CA THR A 531 16.95 -8.21 24.15
C THR A 531 17.54 -9.59 23.80
N MET A 532 18.87 -9.71 23.95
CA MET A 532 19.67 -10.92 23.73
C MET A 532 20.64 -11.19 24.89
N ARG A 533 20.06 -11.57 26.03
CA ARG A 533 20.31 -12.86 26.69
C ARG A 533 19.31 -12.98 27.83
N GLY A 534 18.69 -14.15 27.96
CA GLY A 534 17.91 -14.44 29.16
C GLY A 534 18.81 -14.29 30.39
N THR A 535 18.26 -13.72 31.47
CA THR A 535 18.84 -13.79 32.81
C THR A 535 18.72 -15.21 33.35
N SER A 536 19.43 -16.14 32.73
CA SER A 536 19.65 -17.52 33.15
C SER A 536 21.00 -17.96 32.57
N GLY A 537 21.97 -18.22 33.44
CA GLY A 537 23.38 -18.23 33.05
C GLY A 537 23.78 -19.41 32.17
N ASN A 538 24.51 -19.12 31.09
CA ASN A 538 25.85 -19.67 30.88
C ASN A 538 26.66 -18.82 29.87
N GLY A 539 27.98 -18.86 30.02
CA GLY A 539 28.92 -17.95 29.36
C GLY A 539 29.09 -18.17 27.84
N PRO A 540 29.89 -17.35 27.15
CA PRO A 540 30.23 -17.57 25.76
C PRO A 540 31.15 -18.79 25.61
N VAL A 541 30.78 -19.73 24.75
CA VAL A 541 31.71 -20.71 24.20
C VAL A 541 32.60 -19.96 23.21
N ASN A 542 33.87 -19.77 23.56
CA ASN A 542 34.87 -19.25 22.63
C ASN A 542 35.12 -20.30 21.54
N ASP A 543 34.69 -20.04 20.30
CA ASP A 543 35.31 -20.71 19.16
C ASP A 543 36.56 -19.92 18.72
N ARG A 544 37.71 -20.36 19.22
CA ARG A 544 39.03 -19.97 18.74
C ARG A 544 39.77 -21.25 18.37
N ARG A 545 39.79 -21.61 17.08
CA ARG A 545 40.92 -22.30 16.41
C ARG A 545 40.65 -22.54 14.92
N LEU A 546 41.11 -21.61 14.09
CA LEU A 546 41.62 -21.93 12.76
C LEU A 546 42.85 -21.06 12.52
N ASP A 547 44.04 -21.63 12.76
CA ASP A 547 45.21 -21.34 11.93
C ASP A 547 46.34 -22.38 12.10
N ASP A 548 47.09 -22.54 11.01
CA ASP A 548 48.39 -23.20 10.84
C ASP A 548 48.58 -24.75 10.99
N ARG A 549 48.61 -25.39 9.80
CA ARG A 549 49.76 -26.14 9.19
C ARG A 549 50.07 -27.62 9.49
N ASP A 550 50.13 -28.33 8.35
CA ASP A 550 51.19 -29.28 7.90
C ASP A 550 51.19 -30.75 8.40
N ARG A 551 50.75 -31.68 7.52
CA ARG A 551 51.59 -32.73 6.88
C ARG A 551 50.80 -33.71 6.00
N SER A 552 51.45 -34.19 4.93
CA SER A 552 50.90 -35.12 3.91
C SER A 552 51.30 -36.61 4.19
N PRO A 553 51.12 -37.62 3.30
CA PRO A 553 50.33 -38.82 3.63
C PRO A 553 51.07 -40.19 3.48
N PRO A 554 50.37 -41.31 3.68
CA PRO A 554 50.46 -42.49 2.78
C PRO A 554 49.05 -43.03 2.40
N ALA A 555 48.73 -43.41 1.15
CA ALA A 555 49.06 -44.67 0.42
C ALA A 555 48.56 -45.97 1.11
N GLN A 556 48.04 -47.03 0.48
CA GLN A 556 47.47 -47.37 -0.85
C GLN A 556 47.24 -48.91 -0.84
N GLU A 557 46.05 -49.45 -1.19
CA GLU A 557 45.74 -50.87 -1.61
C GLU A 557 44.19 -50.97 -1.73
N ALA A 558 43.51 -51.24 -2.87
CA ALA A 558 43.50 -52.39 -3.78
C ALA A 558 42.82 -53.64 -3.13
N LEU A 559 41.78 -54.31 -3.65
CA LEU A 559 41.47 -54.80 -5.02
C LEU A 559 39.99 -55.26 -5.19
N VAL A 560 39.49 -55.31 -6.45
CA VAL A 560 38.57 -56.33 -7.07
C VAL A 560 37.13 -56.52 -6.51
N ASP A 561 36.05 -56.84 -7.24
CA ASP A 561 35.58 -56.79 -8.64
C ASP A 561 34.22 -57.54 -8.67
N SER A 562 33.41 -57.34 -9.73
CA SER A 562 32.36 -58.20 -10.30
C SER A 562 30.86 -57.84 -10.12
N SER A 563 30.12 -58.02 -11.23
CA SER A 563 28.69 -57.79 -11.47
C SER A 563 28.29 -58.44 -12.82
N PRO A 564 27.00 -58.56 -13.21
CA PRO A 564 25.76 -58.72 -12.43
C PRO A 564 25.20 -60.16 -12.65
N PRO A 565 24.22 -60.56 -13.52
CA PRO A 565 23.06 -59.92 -14.19
C PRO A 565 21.66 -60.53 -13.87
N GLY A 566 20.58 -59.80 -14.18
CA GLY A 566 19.21 -60.29 -14.43
C GLY A 566 18.29 -60.43 -13.20
N THR A 567 16.97 -60.17 -13.22
CA THR A 567 16.02 -59.59 -14.19
C THR A 567 14.64 -59.56 -13.50
N GLU A 568 13.88 -58.48 -13.70
CA GLU A 568 12.41 -58.39 -13.77
C GLU A 568 11.44 -58.65 -12.58
N VAL A 569 10.53 -57.67 -12.45
CA VAL A 569 9.08 -57.74 -12.12
C VAL A 569 8.65 -58.10 -10.68
N GLY A 570 7.66 -57.35 -10.15
CA GLY A 570 6.72 -57.93 -9.18
C GLY A 570 6.17 -57.00 -8.09
N ASP A 571 5.10 -56.29 -8.43
CA ASP A 571 4.14 -55.60 -7.57
C ASP A 571 3.77 -56.19 -6.19
N THR A 572 3.27 -55.28 -5.34
CA THR A 572 2.15 -55.42 -4.36
C THR A 572 2.30 -56.05 -2.95
N LEU A 573 1.72 -55.28 -2.01
CA LEU A 573 0.84 -55.67 -0.88
C LEU A 573 1.40 -56.26 0.44
N GLY A 574 0.90 -55.68 1.54
CA GLY A 574 0.75 -56.29 2.86
C GLY A 574 1.94 -56.17 3.84
N THR A 575 1.76 -56.23 5.16
CA THR A 575 0.50 -56.23 5.97
C THR A 575 0.83 -56.01 7.46
N GLU A 576 -0.12 -55.44 8.20
CA GLU A 576 -0.43 -55.64 9.63
C GLU A 576 0.66 -55.70 10.74
N ALA A 577 0.50 -54.83 11.75
CA ALA A 577 0.32 -55.22 13.16
C ALA A 577 -0.38 -54.03 13.89
N LYS A 578 -1.68 -54.05 14.18
CA LYS A 578 -2.40 -54.74 15.28
C LYS A 578 -1.94 -54.35 16.70
N GLY A 579 -2.89 -53.87 17.50
CA GLY A 579 -2.70 -53.45 18.89
C GLY A 579 -3.96 -52.82 19.51
N ASP A 580 -5.07 -53.57 19.55
CA ASP A 580 -6.33 -53.15 20.19
C ASP A 580 -6.19 -52.94 21.71
N SER A 581 -6.95 -52.00 22.30
CA SER A 581 -8.16 -52.36 23.09
C SER A 581 -8.82 -51.19 23.84
N ALA A 582 -10.15 -51.10 23.69
CA ALA A 582 -11.20 -50.87 24.71
C ALA A 582 -11.10 -49.74 25.78
N ALA A 583 -12.19 -49.14 26.30
CA ALA A 583 -13.60 -49.03 25.91
C ALA A 583 -14.34 -48.09 26.92
N PHE A 584 -15.64 -47.86 26.69
CA PHE A 584 -16.71 -47.38 27.61
C PHE A 584 -17.20 -45.91 27.54
N THR A 585 -18.50 -45.81 27.26
CA THR A 585 -19.45 -44.73 27.56
C THR A 585 -20.69 -45.32 28.23
N PRO A 586 -21.36 -44.58 29.13
CA PRO A 586 -22.81 -44.33 29.02
C PRO A 586 -23.15 -42.85 29.37
N GLY A 587 -24.36 -42.29 29.20
CA GLY A 587 -25.67 -42.80 28.77
C GLY A 587 -26.69 -41.65 28.54
N THR A 588 -27.96 -41.96 28.27
CA THR A 588 -28.97 -41.09 27.60
C THR A 588 -30.04 -40.40 28.48
N THR A 589 -30.69 -39.33 27.97
CA THR A 589 -32.16 -38.98 27.96
C THR A 589 -32.37 -37.47 27.65
N GLY A 590 -33.42 -36.95 26.98
CA GLY A 590 -34.53 -37.51 26.18
C GLY A 590 -35.59 -36.44 25.75
N GLN A 591 -36.42 -36.74 24.73
CA GLN A 591 -37.65 -36.02 24.24
C GLN A 591 -37.46 -34.63 23.56
N GLY A 592 -38.25 -34.17 22.56
CA GLY A 592 -39.45 -34.69 21.85
C GLY A 592 -39.68 -34.02 20.46
N ILE A 593 -40.77 -34.33 19.74
CA ILE A 593 -40.97 -34.21 18.26
C ILE A 593 -42.26 -33.36 17.92
N PRO A 594 -42.76 -33.23 16.66
CA PRO A 594 -42.34 -32.54 15.41
C PRO A 594 -43.17 -31.26 15.06
N VAL A 595 -42.93 -30.64 13.89
CA VAL A 595 -43.93 -29.85 13.12
C VAL A 595 -43.93 -30.27 11.63
N GLU A 596 -45.10 -30.26 10.99
CA GLU A 596 -45.40 -30.83 9.66
C GLU A 596 -45.22 -29.85 8.49
N HIS A 597 -45.09 -30.40 7.27
CA HIS A 597 -45.29 -29.71 5.99
C HIS A 597 -46.67 -30.04 5.38
N PRO A 598 -47.27 -29.12 4.62
CA PRO A 598 -48.13 -29.50 3.49
C PRO A 598 -47.71 -28.89 2.14
N SER A 599 -48.11 -29.59 1.07
CA SER A 599 -47.96 -29.30 -0.37
C SER A 599 -49.13 -28.42 -0.91
N ASN A 600 -49.30 -28.02 -2.19
CA ASN A 600 -48.61 -28.22 -3.48
C ASN A 600 -49.04 -27.12 -4.52
N ASP A 601 -48.38 -27.11 -5.69
CA ASP A 601 -48.87 -26.67 -7.04
C ASP A 601 -49.37 -25.23 -7.35
N ASN A 602 -48.70 -24.52 -8.28
CA ASN A 602 -49.17 -24.44 -9.69
C ASN A 602 -48.24 -23.75 -10.73
N ALA A 603 -48.02 -24.47 -11.84
CA ALA A 603 -47.63 -24.13 -13.23
C ALA A 603 -47.20 -22.72 -13.75
N GLY A 604 -45.92 -22.64 -14.18
CA GLY A 604 -45.49 -22.20 -15.54
C GLY A 604 -45.41 -20.69 -15.91
N PRO A 605 -44.79 -20.32 -17.06
CA PRO A 605 -44.12 -21.14 -18.08
C PRO A 605 -42.58 -20.99 -18.15
N LYS A 606 -41.92 -21.92 -18.86
CA LYS A 606 -40.47 -21.86 -19.16
C LYS A 606 -40.19 -21.01 -20.40
N VAL A 607 -39.14 -20.19 -20.35
CA VAL A 607 -38.41 -19.70 -21.54
C VAL A 607 -36.94 -20.11 -21.36
N ALA A 608 -36.37 -20.75 -22.39
CA ALA A 608 -34.99 -21.23 -22.36
C ALA A 608 -34.01 -20.13 -22.78
N THR A 609 -32.86 -20.06 -22.12
CA THR A 609 -31.69 -19.29 -22.56
C THR A 609 -30.53 -20.28 -22.71
N PRO A 610 -29.71 -20.24 -23.78
CA PRO A 610 -28.75 -21.31 -24.05
C PRO A 610 -27.56 -21.29 -23.10
N ILE A 611 -27.14 -22.47 -22.64
CA ILE A 611 -25.80 -22.67 -22.09
C ILE A 611 -24.83 -22.63 -23.27
N LEU A 612 -23.88 -21.68 -23.25
CA LEU A 612 -22.75 -21.66 -24.16
C LEU A 612 -21.62 -22.46 -23.53
N ASP A 613 -21.39 -23.67 -24.04
CA ASP A 613 -20.23 -24.49 -23.70
C ASP A 613 -18.94 -23.74 -24.06
N ILE A 614 -18.07 -23.54 -23.07
CA ILE A 614 -16.70 -23.07 -23.29
C ILE A 614 -15.83 -24.31 -23.52
N PRO A 615 -15.26 -24.52 -24.72
CA PRO A 615 -14.43 -25.68 -24.98
C PRO A 615 -13.08 -25.55 -24.27
N HIS A 616 -12.72 -26.55 -23.47
CA HIS A 616 -11.34 -26.74 -23.04
C HIS A 616 -10.44 -26.94 -24.26
N SER A 617 -9.43 -26.06 -24.42
CA SER A 617 -8.35 -26.26 -25.39
C SER A 617 -7.07 -26.68 -24.66
N ASP A 618 -6.83 -27.99 -24.64
CA ASP A 618 -5.48 -28.50 -24.45
C ASP A 618 -4.64 -28.12 -25.68
N SER A 619 -3.59 -27.32 -25.48
CA SER A 619 -2.52 -27.16 -26.46
C SER A 619 -1.17 -27.03 -25.77
N THR A 620 -0.57 -28.17 -25.45
CA THR A 620 0.87 -28.26 -25.30
C THR A 620 1.52 -27.95 -26.65
N THR A 621 2.35 -26.91 -26.72
CA THR A 621 3.20 -26.67 -27.90
C THR A 621 4.58 -26.25 -27.45
N ASN A 622 5.51 -27.19 -27.55
CA ASN A 622 6.93 -26.95 -27.36
C ASN A 622 7.42 -25.93 -28.41
N VAL A 623 8.08 -24.86 -27.97
CA VAL A 623 8.92 -24.03 -28.84
C VAL A 623 10.36 -24.17 -28.39
N SER A 624 11.15 -24.86 -29.23
CA SER A 624 12.57 -25.11 -29.02
C SER A 624 13.37 -23.81 -29.12
N ILE A 625 14.21 -23.54 -28.13
CA ILE A 625 15.25 -22.51 -28.23
C ILE A 625 16.35 -23.04 -29.16
N ILE A 626 16.61 -22.34 -30.26
CA ILE A 626 17.79 -22.56 -31.10
C ILE A 626 18.74 -21.38 -30.85
N ASN A 627 19.91 -21.68 -30.30
CA ASN A 627 21.00 -20.71 -30.15
C ASN A 627 21.63 -20.38 -31.50
N GLY A 628 22.07 -19.14 -31.67
CA GLY A 628 22.86 -18.68 -32.82
C GLY A 628 24.00 -17.78 -32.36
N GLU A 629 25.13 -18.44 -32.04
CA GLU A 629 26.51 -17.94 -31.76
C GLU A 629 26.69 -16.77 -30.76
#